data_AF-A0AAU1EIS9-F1
#
_entry.id   AF-A0AAU1EIS9-F1
#
_cell.length_a   1.000
_cell.length_b   1.000
_cell.length_c   1.000
_cell.angle_alpha   90.00
_cell.angle_beta   90.00
_cell.angle_gamma   90.00
#
_symmetry.space_group_name_H-M   'P 1'
#
loop_
_entity.id
_entity.type
_entity.pdbx_description
1 polymer ?
#
loop_
_entity_poly.entity_id
_entity_poly.type
_entity_poly.pdbx_seq_one_letter_code
_entity_poly.pdbx_strand_id
1 'polypeptide(L)' 'MPNDSVARFLAALTPEDRESVTAGPGEEQERLAAAWEEELAGDDELDTLDEVSPAAAEAEAARRVLAKESE' A
#
# COMPACT_ATOMS: atom_id res chain seq x y z
N MET A 1 4.63 3.52 -14.17
CA MET A 1 5.96 2.89 -14.21
C MET A 1 6.12 2.11 -12.90
N PRO A 2 6.82 0.97 -12.84
CA PRO A 2 6.90 0.15 -11.61
C PRO A 2 7.42 0.93 -10.39
N ASN A 3 8.30 1.92 -10.61
CA ASN A 3 8.77 2.82 -9.55
C ASN A 3 7.71 3.80 -9.01
N ASP A 4 6.66 4.12 -9.78
CA ASP A 4 5.61 5.03 -9.30
C ASP A 4 4.73 4.36 -8.25
N SER A 5 4.40 3.07 -8.46
CA SER A 5 3.55 2.29 -7.57
C SER A 5 4.23 2.06 -6.22
N VAL A 6 5.50 1.65 -6.23
CA VAL A 6 6.30 1.51 -5.01
C VAL A 6 6.43 2.85 -4.28
N ALA A 7 6.72 3.95 -4.98
CA ALA A 7 6.86 5.26 -4.35
C ALA A 7 5.55 5.74 -3.70
N ARG A 8 4.38 5.51 -4.32
CA ARG A 8 3.08 5.85 -3.71
C ARG A 8 2.76 4.95 -2.53
N PHE A 9 2.94 3.64 -2.66
CA PHE A 9 2.74 2.69 -1.57
C PHE A 9 3.56 3.09 -0.34
N LEU A 10 4.86 3.34 -0.52
CA LEU A 10 5.72 3.81 0.55
C LEU A 10 5.23 5.14 1.13
N ALA A 11 4.76 6.07 0.30
CA ALA A 11 4.21 7.34 0.77
C ALA A 11 2.93 7.19 1.61
N ALA A 12 2.09 6.19 1.31
CA ALA A 12 0.87 5.86 2.02
C ALA A 12 1.12 5.14 3.37
N LEU A 13 2.29 4.52 3.53
CA LEU A 13 2.69 3.87 4.78
C LEU A 13 3.04 4.86 5.90
N THR A 14 2.86 4.39 7.14
CA THR A 14 3.40 5.07 8.32
C THR A 14 4.94 5.07 8.29
N PRO A 15 5.62 6.00 8.99
CA PRO A 15 7.08 6.03 9.03
C PRO A 15 7.71 4.72 9.52
N GLU A 16 7.08 4.05 10.48
CA GLU A 16 7.55 2.79 11.07
C GLU A 16 7.45 1.64 10.06
N ASP A 17 6.29 1.50 9.41
CA ASP A 17 6.05 0.47 8.39
C ASP A 17 6.94 0.67 7.16
N ARG A 18 7.11 1.94 6.74
CA ARG A 18 7.97 2.30 5.61
C ARG A 18 9.41 1.89 5.86
N GLU A 19 9.94 2.08 7.07
CA GLU A 19 11.31 1.66 7.40
C GLU A 19 11.46 0.14 7.31
N SER A 20 10.46 -0.61 7.78
CA SER A 20 10.45 -2.07 7.69
C SER A 20 10.45 -2.57 6.24
N VAL A 21 9.59 -2.01 5.40
CA VAL A 21 9.49 -2.38 3.97
C VAL A 21 10.76 -1.98 3.20
N THR A 22 11.30 -0.79 3.46
CA THR A 22 12.51 -0.30 2.78
C THR A 22 13.79 -1.00 3.24
N ALA A 23 13.78 -1.63 4.42
CA ALA A 23 14.86 -2.52 4.88
C ALA A 23 14.88 -3.87 4.15
N GLY A 24 13.77 -4.26 3.50
CA GLY A 24 13.66 -5.47 2.69
C GLY A 24 14.22 -5.33 1.26
N PRO A 25 14.37 -6.45 0.52
CA PRO A 25 14.81 -6.42 -0.87
C PRO A 25 13.80 -5.71 -1.78
N GLY A 26 14.27 -5.11 -2.87
CA GLY A 26 13.40 -4.33 -3.79
C GLY A 26 12.25 -5.14 -4.39
N GLU A 27 12.48 -6.43 -4.68
CA GLU A 27 11.42 -7.33 -5.15
C GLU A 27 10.27 -7.46 -4.14
N GLU A 28 10.56 -7.40 -2.84
CA GLU A 28 9.53 -7.40 -1.78
C GLU A 28 8.65 -6.15 -1.87
N GLN A 29 9.30 -4.99 -2.00
CA GLN A 29 8.62 -3.70 -2.09
C GLN A 29 7.71 -3.66 -3.33
N GLU A 30 8.16 -4.23 -4.45
CA GLU A 30 7.38 -4.35 -5.67
C GLU A 30 6.17 -5.29 -5.50
N ARG A 31 6.33 -6.43 -4.82
CA ARG A 31 5.20 -7.34 -4.53
C ARG A 31 4.17 -6.69 -3.63
N LEU A 32 4.61 -6.03 -2.56
CA LEU A 32 3.74 -5.32 -1.63
C LEU A 32 3.00 -4.16 -2.32
N ALA A 33 3.70 -3.40 -3.15
CA ALA A 33 3.08 -2.32 -3.92
C ALA A 33 2.06 -2.85 -4.94
N ALA A 34 2.32 -4.00 -5.57
CA ALA A 34 1.37 -4.63 -6.47
C ALA A 34 0.11 -5.14 -5.73
N ALA A 35 0.29 -5.78 -4.56
CA ALA A 35 -0.82 -6.19 -3.71
C ALA A 35 -1.66 -4.98 -3.25
N TRP A 36 -1.01 -3.88 -2.90
CA TRP A 36 -1.66 -2.64 -2.53
C TRP A 36 -2.50 -2.03 -3.66
N GLU A 37 -2.00 -2.01 -4.89
CA GLU A 37 -2.79 -1.56 -6.04
C GLU A 37 -3.98 -2.49 -6.32
N GLU A 38 -3.83 -3.80 -6.14
CA GLU A 38 -4.93 -4.76 -6.28
C GLU A 38 -6.03 -4.54 -5.23
N GLU A 39 -5.64 -4.28 -3.97
CA GLU A 39 -6.58 -3.94 -2.90
C GLU A 39 -7.31 -2.63 -3.20
N LEU A 40 -6.60 -1.60 -3.67
CA LEU A 40 -7.22 -0.33 -4.06
C LEU A 40 -8.20 -0.47 -5.22
N ALA A 41 -7.92 -1.37 -6.17
CA ALA A 41 -8.77 -1.55 -7.35
C ALA A 41 -9.94 -2.53 -7.12
N GLY A 42 -9.87 -3.38 -6.09
CA GLY A 42 -10.80 -4.48 -5.86
C GLY A 42 -11.69 -4.35 -4.63
N ASP A 43 -11.45 -3.37 -3.75
CA ASP A 43 -12.16 -3.22 -2.48
C ASP A 43 -13.23 -2.12 -2.53
N ASP A 44 -14.50 -2.54 -2.59
CA ASP A 44 -15.67 -1.64 -2.60
C ASP A 44 -15.75 -0.75 -1.34
N GLU A 45 -15.15 -1.15 -0.19
CA GLU A 45 -15.08 -0.26 0.98
C GLU A 45 -14.05 0.85 0.76
N LEU A 46 -12.95 0.56 0.07
CA LEU A 46 -11.94 1.56 -0.29
C LEU A 46 -12.47 2.54 -1.35
N ASP A 47 -13.35 2.11 -2.25
CA ASP A 47 -14.02 3.01 -3.20
C ASP A 47 -14.80 4.13 -2.48
N THR A 48 -15.50 3.81 -1.38
CA THR A 48 -16.19 4.83 -0.58
C THR A 48 -15.24 5.79 0.14
N LEU A 49 -14.04 5.31 0.52
CA LEU A 49 -13.01 6.12 1.15
C LEU A 49 -12.27 6.97 0.12
N ASP A 50 -12.07 6.48 -1.11
CA ASP A 50 -11.44 7.21 -2.21
C ASP A 50 -12.28 8.42 -2.63
N GLU A 51 -13.61 8.26 -2.67
CA GLU A 51 -14.55 9.35 -2.94
C GLU A 51 -14.48 10.49 -1.91
N VAL A 52 -14.11 10.17 -0.67
CA VAL A 52 -14.02 11.14 0.44
C VAL A 52 -12.60 11.71 0.59
N SER A 53 -11.59 10.85 0.52
CA SER A 53 -10.19 11.17 0.67
C SER A 53 -9.32 10.07 0.08
N PRO A 54 -8.80 10.25 -1.15
CA PRO A 54 -7.95 9.27 -1.82
C PRO A 54 -6.76 8.82 -0.97
N ALA A 55 -6.11 9.78 -0.29
CA ALA A 55 -4.97 9.48 0.58
C ALA A 55 -5.32 8.61 1.80
N ALA A 56 -6.59 8.61 2.24
CA ALA A 56 -7.05 7.78 3.35
C ALA A 56 -7.32 6.34 2.90
N ALA A 57 -7.91 6.16 1.71
CA ALA A 57 -8.06 4.85 1.09
C ALA A 57 -6.69 4.20 0.83
N GLU A 58 -5.75 4.97 0.27
CA GLU A 58 -4.37 4.55 0.04
C GLU A 58 -3.68 4.07 1.33
N ALA A 59 -3.81 4.82 2.43
CA ALA A 59 -3.20 4.47 3.71
C ALA A 59 -3.83 3.21 4.36
N GLU A 60 -5.16 3.08 4.28
CA GLU A 60 -5.87 1.92 4.82
C GLU A 60 -5.55 0.65 4.01
N ALA A 61 -5.53 0.75 2.69
CA ALA A 61 -5.09 -0.34 1.81
C ALA A 61 -3.67 -0.79 2.17
N ALA A 62 -2.76 0.16 2.37
CA ALA A 62 -1.36 -0.15 2.67
C ALA A 62 -1.23 -0.88 4.01
N ARG A 63 -2.04 -0.49 5.01
CA ARG A 63 -2.12 -1.17 6.30
C ARG A 63 -2.68 -2.60 6.18
N ARG A 64 -3.71 -2.81 5.36
CA ARG A 64 -4.33 -4.13 5.14
C ARG A 64 -3.35 -5.10 4.47
N VAL A 65 -2.58 -4.65 3.47
CA VAL A 65 -1.53 -5.45 2.84
C VAL A 65 -0.48 -5.90 3.85
N LEU A 66 0.03 -4.99 4.68
CA LEU A 66 1.03 -5.34 5.69
C LEU A 66 0.50 -6.28 6.77
N ALA A 67 -0.78 -6.12 7.14
CA ALA A 67 -1.44 -7.04 8.06
C ALA A 67 -1.56 -8.45 7.46
N LYS A 68 -1.88 -8.57 6.17
CA LYS A 68 -1.97 -9.85 5.43
C LYS A 68 -0.62 -10.56 5.29
N GLU A 69 0.47 -9.81 5.13
CA GLU A 69 1.82 -10.37 4.99
C GLU A 69 2.45 -10.79 6.32
N SER A 70 1.93 -10.30 7.44
CA SER A 70 2.38 -10.64 8.79
C SER A 70 1.62 -11.83 9.41
N GLU A 71 0.66 -12.41 8.69
CA GLU A 71 -0.22 -13.51 9.14
C GLU A 71 0.34 -14.92 8.86
#